data_AF-A0A3C1BNY9-F1
#
_entry.id   AF-A0A3C1BNY9-F1
#
_cell.length_a   1.000
_cell.length_b   1.000
_cell.length_c   1.000
_cell.angle_alpha   90.00
_cell.angle_beta   90.00
_cell.angle_gamma   90.00
#
_symmetry.space_group_name_H-M   'P 1'
#
loop_
_entity.id
_entity.type
_entity.pdbx_description
1 polymer ?
#
loop_
_entity_poly.entity_id
_entity_poly.type
_entity_poly.pdbx_seq_one_letter_code
_entity_poly.pdbx_strand_id
1 'polypeptide(L)'
;YTNEVNRLYGVLNKQLRGKDFVTGRYSIADMAIWGWVVPYKNQGQKLEDFPHLKKWFERMGDRPAVKRGFALGLDLRRGTLGDKSKEAAKARKILFNQRAK
;
A
#
# COMPACT_ATOMS: atom_id res chain seq x y z
N TYR A 1 -13.82 1.17 -8.27
CA TYR A 1 -13.58 1.77 -6.94
C TYR A 1 -12.50 2.85 -6.89
N THR A 2 -11.81 3.17 -7.99
CA THR A 2 -10.74 4.19 -8.06
C THR A 2 -11.15 5.59 -7.55
N ASN A 3 -12.34 6.06 -7.90
CA ASN A 3 -12.82 7.38 -7.46
C ASN A 3 -13.05 7.44 -5.95
N GLU A 4 -13.53 6.35 -5.35
CA GLU A 4 -13.73 6.30 -3.91
C GLU A 4 -12.40 6.28 -3.15
N VAL A 5 -11.39 5.56 -3.67
CA VAL A 5 -10.03 5.62 -3.11
C VAL A 5 -9.47 7.05 -3.18
N ASN A 6 -9.66 7.73 -4.30
CA ASN A 6 -9.24 9.13 -4.46
C ASN A 6 -9.88 10.04 -3.40
N ARG A 7 -11.19 9.88 -3.15
CA ARG A 7 -11.92 10.60 -2.10
C ARG A 7 -11.32 10.34 -0.71
N LEU A 8 -11.03 9.07 -0.38
CA LEU A 8 -10.39 8.69 0.89
C LEU A 8 -8.99 9.30 1.04
N TYR A 9 -8.21 9.38 -0.04
CA TYR A 9 -6.90 10.05 -0.04
C TYR A 9 -7.06 11.55 0.23
N GLY A 10 -8.09 12.18 -0.32
CA GLY A 10 -8.45 13.56 -0.02
C GLY A 10 -8.77 13.79 1.47
N VAL A 11 -9.54 12.88 2.10
CA VAL A 11 -9.84 12.93 3.54
C VAL A 11 -8.56 12.82 4.36
N LEU A 12 -7.70 11.84 4.06
CA LEU A 12 -6.45 11.64 4.77
C LEU A 12 -5.47 12.82 4.58
N ASN A 13 -5.37 13.36 3.37
CA ASN A 13 -4.57 14.55 3.07
C ASN A 13 -5.03 15.77 3.88
N LYS A 14 -6.34 15.99 4.00
CA LYS A 14 -6.90 17.05 4.84
C LYS A 14 -6.59 16.82 6.32
N GLN A 15 -6.70 15.58 6.80
CA GLN A 15 -6.42 15.23 8.20
C GLN A 15 -4.95 15.49 8.58
N LEU A 16 -4.03 15.27 7.65
CA LEU A 16 -2.58 15.45 7.82
C LEU A 16 -2.10 16.89 7.64
N ARG A 17 -3.00 17.83 7.33
CA ARG A 17 -2.64 19.24 7.20
C ARG A 17 -2.11 19.77 8.54
N GLY A 18 -0.84 20.19 8.55
CA GLY A 18 -0.16 20.71 9.74
C GLY A 18 0.22 19.64 10.77
N LYS A 19 0.17 18.35 10.42
CA LYS A 19 0.52 17.24 11.32
C LYS A 19 1.52 16.31 10.66
N ASP A 20 2.46 15.80 11.44
CA ASP A 20 3.42 14.81 10.95
C ASP A 20 2.84 13.38 10.91
N PHE A 21 1.83 13.12 11.73
CA PHE A 21 1.16 11.83 11.90
C PHE A 21 -0.35 12.03 12.00
N VAL A 22 -1.12 10.97 11.77
CA VAL A 22 -2.60 11.07 11.63
C VAL A 22 -3.28 11.69 12.86
N THR A 23 -2.76 11.42 14.06
CA THR A 23 -3.27 11.96 15.33
C THR A 23 -2.37 13.07 15.90
N GLY A 24 -1.47 13.64 15.09
CA GLY A 24 -0.48 14.65 15.49
C GLY A 24 0.80 14.03 16.06
N ARG A 25 0.71 12.91 16.77
CA ARG A 25 1.85 12.08 17.19
C ARG A 25 1.77 10.69 16.54
N TYR A 26 2.90 10.03 16.40
CA TYR A 26 2.95 8.67 15.87
C TYR A 26 2.09 7.73 16.71
N SER A 27 1.23 6.94 16.07
CA SER A 27 0.27 6.07 16.75
C SER A 27 -0.08 4.84 15.93
N ILE A 28 -0.91 3.97 16.51
CA ILE A 28 -1.47 2.80 15.82
C ILE A 28 -2.25 3.18 14.56
N ALA A 29 -2.80 4.39 14.48
CA ALA A 29 -3.49 4.87 13.29
C ALA A 29 -2.55 4.90 12.07
N ASP A 30 -1.31 5.37 12.25
CA ASP A 30 -0.34 5.41 11.15
C ASP A 30 0.06 4.00 10.71
N MET A 31 0.23 3.07 11.66
CA MET A 31 0.55 1.68 11.38
C MET A 31 -0.56 1.00 10.57
N ALA A 32 -1.82 1.21 10.95
CA ALA A 32 -2.98 0.60 10.31
C ALA A 32 -3.21 1.16 8.89
N ILE A 33 -3.01 2.46 8.70
CA ILE A 33 -3.32 3.14 7.43
C ILE A 33 -2.21 2.96 6.40
N TRP A 34 -0.94 3.00 6.82
CA TRP A 34 0.20 3.06 5.87
C TRP A 34 0.22 1.88 4.90
N GLY A 35 0.00 0.65 5.39
CA GLY A 35 -0.01 -0.55 4.55
C GLY A 35 -1.11 -0.55 3.48
N TRP A 36 -2.23 0.13 3.73
CA TRP A 36 -3.32 0.28 2.75
C TRP A 36 -2.97 1.27 1.64
N VAL A 37 -2.12 2.26 1.91
CA VAL A 37 -1.66 3.26 0.93
C VAL A 37 -0.49 2.73 0.08
N VAL A 38 0.32 1.78 0.57
CA VAL A 38 1.47 1.22 -0.18
C VAL A 38 1.16 0.87 -1.64
N PRO A 39 0.05 0.16 -1.98
CA PRO A 39 -0.27 -0.16 -3.37
C PRO A 39 -1.00 0.97 -4.13
N TYR A 40 -0.78 2.25 -3.80
CA TYR A 40 -1.47 3.40 -4.40
C TYR A 40 -1.48 3.40 -5.95
N LYS A 41 -0.40 2.94 -6.59
CA LYS A 41 -0.32 2.81 -8.06
C LYS A 41 -1.32 1.78 -8.59
N ASN A 42 -1.45 0.63 -7.92
CA ASN A 42 -2.42 -0.40 -8.28
C ASN A 42 -3.86 0.06 -7.99
N GLN A 43 -4.02 1.01 -7.07
CA GLN A 43 -5.29 1.67 -6.79
C GLN A 43 -5.59 2.83 -7.77
N GLY A 44 -4.72 3.08 -8.76
CA GLY A 44 -4.89 4.12 -9.77
C GLY A 44 -4.70 5.55 -9.27
N GLN A 45 -3.96 5.74 -8.16
CA GLN A 45 -3.75 7.05 -7.55
C GLN A 45 -2.36 7.61 -7.87
N LYS A 46 -2.22 8.94 -7.80
CA LYS A 46 -0.96 9.68 -7.79
C LYS A 46 -0.82 10.37 -6.45
N LEU A 47 0.29 10.16 -5.74
CA LEU A 47 0.48 10.78 -4.42
C LEU A 47 0.78 12.28 -4.54
N GLU A 48 1.24 12.71 -5.71
CA GLU A 48 1.56 14.08 -6.06
C GLU A 48 0.34 15.01 -5.93
N ASP A 49 -0.87 14.47 -6.13
CA ASP A 49 -2.14 15.20 -5.96
C ASP A 49 -2.49 15.47 -4.47
N PHE A 50 -1.76 14.82 -3.55
CA PHE A 50 -2.04 14.82 -2.11
C PHE A 50 -0.76 15.14 -1.29
N PRO A 51 -0.29 16.40 -1.26
CA PRO A 51 1.03 16.75 -0.75
C PRO A 51 1.26 16.43 0.73
N HIS A 52 0.25 16.53 1.59
CA HIS A 52 0.37 16.18 3.02
C HIS A 52 0.40 14.67 3.21
N LEU A 53 -0.43 13.94 2.46
CA LEU A 53 -0.43 12.47 2.44
C LEU A 53 0.91 11.94 1.91
N LYS A 54 1.44 12.50 0.81
CA LYS A 54 2.75 12.12 0.25
C LYS A 54 3.87 12.26 1.29
N LYS A 55 3.96 13.42 1.95
CA LYS A 55 4.97 13.68 3.00
C LYS A 55 4.86 12.68 4.15
N TRP A 56 3.65 12.40 4.62
CA TRP A 56 3.41 11.40 5.66
C TRP A 56 3.77 9.98 5.20
N PHE A 57 3.43 9.62 3.97
CA PHE A 57 3.70 8.31 3.38
C PHE A 57 5.20 8.04 3.27
N GLU A 58 5.96 9.02 2.79
CA GLU A 58 7.42 8.99 2.70
C GLU A 58 8.05 8.90 4.09
N ARG A 59 7.63 9.77 5.03
CA ARG A 59 8.08 9.73 6.43
C ARG A 59 7.86 8.37 7.07
N MET A 60 6.70 7.76 6.88
CA MET A 60 6.40 6.44 7.40
C MET A 60 7.27 5.36 6.74
N GLY A 61 7.43 5.42 5.42
CA GLY A 61 8.30 4.52 4.66
C GLY A 61 9.76 4.61 5.08
N ASP A 62 10.23 5.76 5.56
CA ASP A 62 11.60 5.97 5.98
C ASP A 62 11.95 5.39 7.35
N ARG A 63 10.95 5.07 8.18
CA ARG A 63 11.16 4.53 9.52
C ARG A 63 11.83 3.14 9.45
N PRO A 64 12.92 2.90 10.19
CA PRO A 64 13.60 1.59 10.19
C PRO A 64 12.68 0.41 10.53
N ALA A 65 11.77 0.58 11.48
CA ALA A 65 10.82 -0.47 11.85
C ALA A 65 9.83 -0.81 10.72
N VAL A 66 9.38 0.18 9.95
CA VAL A 66 8.49 -0.02 8.80
C VAL A 66 9.23 -0.74 7.69
N LYS A 67 10.47 -0.32 7.38
CA LYS A 67 11.33 -1.00 6.39
C LYS A 67 11.52 -2.48 6.74
N ARG A 68 11.85 -2.80 8.00
CA ARG A 68 12.00 -4.20 8.46
C ARG A 68 10.71 -5.00 8.37
N GLY A 69 9.59 -4.45 8.86
CA GLY A 69 8.30 -5.14 8.81
C GLY A 69 7.82 -5.38 7.38
N PHE A 70 8.04 -4.41 6.49
CA PHE A 70 7.70 -4.54 5.08
C PHE A 70 8.56 -5.60 4.37
N ALA A 71 9.87 -5.60 4.62
CA ALA A 71 10.78 -6.62 4.08
C ALA A 71 10.36 -8.05 4.51
N LEU A 72 10.07 -8.25 5.80
CA LEU A 72 9.57 -9.53 6.30
C LEU A 72 8.26 -9.95 5.61
N GLY A 73 7.33 -9.02 5.44
CA GLY A 73 6.07 -9.27 4.73
C GLY A 73 6.26 -9.64 3.26
N LEU A 74 7.27 -9.08 2.58
CA LEU A 74 7.63 -9.47 1.22
C LEU A 74 8.23 -10.88 1.18
N ASP A 75 9.08 -11.22 2.13
CA ASP A 75 9.68 -12.54 2.23
C ASP A 75 8.63 -13.63 2.47
N LEU A 76 7.66 -13.37 3.36
CA LEU A 76 6.54 -14.28 3.61
C LEU A 76 5.59 -14.44 2.40
N ARG A 77 5.61 -13.51 1.44
CA ARG A 77 4.83 -13.60 0.20
C ARG A 77 5.52 -14.39 -0.91
N ARG A 78 6.80 -14.75 -0.75
CA ARG A 78 7.52 -15.60 -1.70
C ARG A 78 6.85 -16.98 -1.78
N GLY A 79 6.79 -17.55 -2.97
CA GLY A 79 6.13 -18.84 -3.23
C GLY A 79 4.60 -18.80 -3.30
N THR A 80 3.97 -17.64 -3.04
CA THR A 80 2.51 -17.49 -3.20
C THR A 80 2.13 -17.22 -4.66
N LEU A 81 0.84 -17.30 -4.99
CA LEU A 81 0.31 -16.87 -6.30
C LEU A 81 0.54 -15.37 -6.58
N GLY A 82 0.96 -14.57 -5.61
CA GLY A 82 1.35 -13.16 -5.80
C GLY A 82 2.82 -12.97 -6.16
N ASP A 83 3.64 -14.02 -6.12
CA ASP A 83 5.07 -13.96 -6.42
C ASP A 83 5.32 -13.67 -7.92
N LYS A 84 6.42 -12.96 -8.22
CA LYS A 84 6.91 -12.69 -9.57
C LYS A 84 7.74 -13.85 -10.15
N SER A 85 7.89 -14.96 -9.42
CA SER A 85 8.57 -16.17 -9.90
C SER A 85 7.90 -16.81 -11.13
N LYS A 86 8.69 -17.56 -11.91
CA LYS A 86 8.20 -18.28 -13.10
C LYS A 86 7.19 -19.36 -12.70
N GLU A 87 7.42 -19.97 -11.55
CA GLU A 87 6.61 -21.01 -10.94
C GLU A 87 5.22 -20.47 -10.60
N ALA A 88 5.16 -19.31 -9.94
CA ALA A 88 3.90 -18.64 -9.63
C ALA A 88 3.17 -18.17 -10.90
N ALA A 89 3.90 -17.71 -11.93
CA ALA A 89 3.31 -17.36 -13.23
C ALA A 89 2.67 -18.57 -13.93
N LYS A 90 3.36 -19.73 -13.90
CA LYS A 90 2.83 -20.99 -14.42
C LYS A 90 1.59 -21.44 -13.64
N ALA A 91 1.63 -21.39 -12.31
CA ALA A 91 0.49 -21.74 -11.46
C ALA A 91 -0.74 -20.85 -11.74
N ARG A 92 -0.56 -19.53 -11.85
CA ARG A 92 -1.64 -18.59 -12.23
C ARG A 92 -2.27 -18.96 -13.58
N LYS A 93 -1.45 -19.26 -14.58
CA LYS A 93 -1.94 -19.65 -15.91
C LYS A 93 -2.78 -20.93 -15.86
N ILE A 94 -2.38 -21.92 -15.07
CA ILE A 94 -3.11 -23.19 -14.92
C ILE A 94 -4.44 -22.97 -14.18
N LEU A 95 -4.44 -22.17 -13.12
CA LEU A 95 -5.62 -21.97 -12.26
C LEU A 95 -6.67 -21.03 -12.88
N PHE A 96 -6.25 -19.97 -13.57
CA PHE A 96 -7.15 -18.91 -14.04
C PHE A 96 -7.48 -18.95 -15.54
N ASN A 97 -6.90 -19.87 -16.31
CA ASN A 97 -7.18 -20.04 -17.74
C ASN A 97 -7.90 -21.37 -18.06
N GLN A 98 -8.66 -21.92 -17.10
CA GLN A 98 -9.52 -23.07 -17.34
C GLN A 98 -10.87 -22.58 -17.87
N ARG A 99 -11.25 -23.00 -19.07
CA ARG A 99 -12.59 -22.77 -19.62
C ARG A 99 -13.37 -24.08 -19.55
N ALA A 100 -14.64 -24.00 -19.17
CA ALA A 100 -15.57 -25.11 -19.33
C ALA A 100 -15.68 -25.44 -20.82
N LYS A 101 -15.72 -26.74 -21.15
CA LYS A 101 -16.06 -27.20 -22.51
C LYS A 101 -17.55 -27.04 -22.74
#